data_AF-K0DSE3-F1
#
_entry.id   AF-K0DSE3-F1
#
_cell.length_a   1.000
_cell.length_b   1.000
_cell.length_c   1.000
_cell.angle_alpha   90.00
_cell.angle_beta   90.00
_cell.angle_gamma   90.00
#
_symmetry.space_group_name_H-M   'P 1'
#
loop_
_entity.id
_entity.type
_entity.pdbx_description
1 polymer ?
#
loop_
_entity_poly.entity_id
_entity_poly.type
_entity_poly.pdbx_seq_one_letter_code
_entity_poly.pdbx_strand_id
1 'polypeptide(L)'
;MEGACPTVMSENKPENAGLPGNPTPPSASPGTSAAPPTSATPGQAPVEPAASLPLSHEDAIQSPVKDPLSSPGASASSGSVPASTGSSEAAARSSTDAPVSASTVTPADSRTAQQRDAEQARSSAAASVAKQEADVHERDARSARGREAAASIPPAQPAAPARSAAPLTSEPIEGELITSTDEVLAAEDAAASTPRAAGSPPPGFGAAPDFSASNPPPPNALPPSPPRYLKQTDSAWSVFGRIIAARARQLFDRAGQRITQRTLRIGVSARIFHPEPGAKGLRGKTLQYLEESIAHWVMSRDVLVFMIPTVGHQGMLHPSNIRLRDYAKHLDGLLLQGGADVSPQSYAETATRPEWPGDRVRDMYELELLHEFVESGKPVLGVCRGCQLINVAFGGTLYQDIATDVPTAGAHVNEDYDQHRHAIHFPDGSTLANMFPGRRDAIVNSIHHQAVKTLGRDLNIEAVSASDGIIEAVRYRRAPFVMGVQWHPEFHRAGGPELLDCTPLLDTFLRVARETRF
;
A
#
# COMPACT_ATOMS: atom_id res chain seq x y z
N MET A 1 58.65 24.90 10.39
CA MET A 1 57.62 24.61 11.41
C MET A 1 56.89 23.35 10.95
N GLU A 2 57.55 22.20 10.86
CA GLU A 2 58.13 21.38 11.95
C GLU A 2 57.08 20.80 12.91
N GLY A 3 57.19 19.49 13.12
CA GLY A 3 56.27 18.67 13.92
C GLY A 3 56.47 17.20 13.56
N ALA A 4 57.50 16.56 14.13
CA ALA A 4 57.92 15.21 13.76
C ALA A 4 57.83 14.23 14.94
N CYS A 5 57.26 13.04 14.67
CA CYS A 5 57.54 11.76 15.36
C CYS A 5 57.21 11.66 16.88
N PRO A 6 57.29 10.47 17.53
CA PRO A 6 57.88 9.20 17.05
C PRO A 6 57.02 7.91 17.19
N THR A 7 57.55 6.87 16.55
CA THR A 7 57.21 5.44 16.65
C THR A 7 57.56 4.83 18.02
N VAL A 8 56.81 3.81 18.46
CA VAL A 8 57.27 2.82 19.46
C VAL A 8 56.90 1.41 18.97
N MET A 9 57.88 0.50 18.96
CA MET A 9 57.66 -0.95 18.81
C MET A 9 57.56 -1.61 20.20
N SER A 10 56.80 -2.70 20.30
CA SER A 10 57.24 -3.84 21.12
C SER A 10 56.57 -5.12 20.63
N GLU A 11 57.39 -6.11 20.29
CA GLU A 11 56.98 -7.51 20.19
C GLU A 11 56.66 -8.06 21.59
N ASN A 12 55.83 -9.11 21.68
CA ASN A 12 55.85 -10.07 22.78
C ASN A 12 55.02 -11.34 22.48
N LYS A 13 55.72 -12.47 22.32
CA LYS A 13 55.22 -13.86 22.45
C LYS A 13 56.44 -14.74 22.74
N PRO A 14 56.48 -15.52 23.85
CA PRO A 14 56.11 -16.97 23.85
C PRO A 14 55.51 -17.42 25.22
N GLU A 15 55.01 -18.64 25.51
CA GLU A 15 54.70 -19.86 24.74
C GLU A 15 53.60 -20.74 25.44
N ASN A 16 53.67 -22.07 25.30
CA ASN A 16 52.89 -23.17 25.93
C ASN A 16 51.48 -23.41 25.35
N ALA A 17 51.19 -24.44 24.55
CA ALA A 17 51.53 -25.89 24.53
C ALA A 17 50.62 -26.73 25.47
N GLY A 18 49.77 -27.60 24.88
CA GLY A 18 48.80 -28.41 25.62
C GLY A 18 47.76 -29.18 24.78
N LEU A 19 48.22 -30.10 23.92
CA LEU A 19 47.46 -31.20 23.29
C LEU A 19 48.42 -32.41 23.21
N PRO A 20 47.99 -33.70 23.19
CA PRO A 20 46.75 -34.21 22.59
C PRO A 20 45.98 -35.27 23.42
N GLY A 21 44.85 -35.78 22.89
CA GLY A 21 44.19 -36.98 23.43
C GLY A 21 42.96 -37.44 22.65
N ASN A 22 43.10 -38.49 21.85
CA ASN A 22 42.01 -39.26 21.24
C ASN A 22 42.19 -40.73 21.63
N PRO A 23 41.11 -41.48 21.93
CA PRO A 23 41.06 -42.86 21.46
C PRO A 23 39.70 -43.29 20.90
N THR A 24 39.71 -44.30 20.04
CA THR A 24 38.56 -44.88 19.33
C THR A 24 38.27 -46.33 19.83
N PRO A 25 37.37 -47.11 19.21
CA PRO A 25 36.11 -47.63 19.76
C PRO A 25 36.21 -49.02 20.43
N PRO A 26 35.06 -49.68 20.71
CA PRO A 26 34.87 -50.99 20.05
C PRO A 26 33.43 -51.28 19.53
N SER A 27 33.35 -52.33 18.71
CA SER A 27 32.19 -52.84 17.96
C SER A 27 31.54 -54.10 18.58
N ALA A 28 30.25 -54.38 18.29
CA ALA A 28 29.76 -55.66 17.71
C ALA A 28 28.21 -55.75 17.62
N SER A 29 27.72 -56.34 16.53
CA SER A 29 26.30 -56.66 16.21
C SER A 29 25.90 -58.09 16.71
N PRO A 30 24.79 -58.81 16.32
CA PRO A 30 24.02 -58.77 15.06
C PRO A 30 22.47 -59.06 15.10
N GLY A 31 21.85 -58.94 13.90
CA GLY A 31 20.59 -59.62 13.51
C GLY A 31 19.34 -58.71 13.39
N THR A 32 18.42 -58.87 12.43
CA THR A 32 18.37 -59.77 11.25
C THR A 32 17.35 -59.25 10.21
N SER A 33 17.68 -59.39 8.91
CA SER A 33 16.80 -59.65 7.74
C SER A 33 15.27 -59.46 7.86
N ALA A 34 14.66 -58.65 6.98
CA ALA A 34 13.83 -59.15 5.85
C ALA A 34 13.12 -58.03 5.06
N ALA A 35 12.98 -58.25 3.75
CA ALA A 35 12.00 -57.62 2.86
C ALA A 35 11.49 -58.71 1.88
N PRO A 36 10.56 -58.39 0.96
CA PRO A 36 9.17 -57.94 1.14
C PRO A 36 8.19 -59.13 0.91
N PRO A 37 6.90 -58.90 0.61
CA PRO A 37 6.43 -59.36 -0.71
C PRO A 37 5.41 -58.44 -1.42
N THR A 38 5.03 -58.85 -2.62
CA THR A 38 4.27 -58.11 -3.65
C THR A 38 2.79 -58.54 -3.79
N SER A 39 2.05 -57.73 -4.57
CA SER A 39 0.97 -58.10 -5.52
C SER A 39 -0.43 -58.54 -5.04
N ALA A 40 -1.47 -57.88 -5.58
CA ALA A 40 -2.58 -58.43 -6.38
C ALA A 40 -3.97 -57.77 -6.15
N THR A 41 -4.65 -57.49 -7.27
CA THR A 41 -6.01 -56.91 -7.54
C THR A 41 -7.15 -57.96 -7.36
N PRO A 42 -8.45 -57.78 -7.76
CA PRO A 42 -9.22 -56.63 -8.30
C PRO A 42 -10.67 -56.41 -7.75
N GLY A 43 -11.36 -55.38 -8.26
CA GLY A 43 -12.84 -55.26 -8.34
C GLY A 43 -13.43 -54.02 -7.64
N GLN A 44 -14.52 -53.39 -8.08
CA GLN A 44 -15.35 -53.53 -9.29
C GLN A 44 -16.20 -52.23 -9.43
N ALA A 45 -16.41 -51.70 -10.64
CA ALA A 45 -17.36 -50.58 -10.88
C ALA A 45 -18.83 -51.12 -10.90
N PRO A 46 -19.91 -50.29 -10.82
CA PRO A 46 -20.32 -49.52 -12.02
C PRO A 46 -21.23 -48.27 -11.83
N VAL A 47 -21.54 -47.65 -12.99
CA VAL A 47 -22.64 -46.72 -13.37
C VAL A 47 -22.71 -45.27 -12.86
N GLU A 48 -22.79 -44.39 -13.85
CA GLU A 48 -23.25 -42.99 -13.87
C GLU A 48 -24.81 -42.94 -13.93
N PRO A 49 -25.52 -41.77 -13.89
CA PRO A 49 -25.61 -40.94 -15.10
C PRO A 49 -25.71 -39.42 -14.88
N ALA A 50 -25.41 -38.67 -15.95
CA ALA A 50 -25.61 -37.23 -16.05
C ALA A 50 -27.09 -36.81 -16.15
N ALA A 51 -27.36 -35.54 -15.84
CA ALA A 51 -28.59 -34.82 -16.19
C ALA A 51 -28.25 -33.40 -16.68
N SER A 52 -28.99 -32.90 -17.68
CA SER A 52 -28.56 -31.77 -18.51
C SER A 52 -29.69 -30.79 -18.85
N LEU A 53 -29.37 -29.47 -18.78
CA LEU A 53 -29.98 -28.38 -19.58
C LEU A 53 -31.45 -28.01 -19.24
N PRO A 54 -31.98 -26.80 -19.61
CA PRO A 54 -31.67 -26.03 -20.82
C PRO A 54 -31.47 -24.50 -20.74
N LEU A 55 -30.95 -23.98 -21.86
CA LEU A 55 -31.03 -22.58 -22.31
C LEU A 55 -32.08 -22.46 -23.41
N SER A 56 -32.64 -21.26 -23.60
CA SER A 56 -33.55 -20.93 -24.70
C SER A 56 -33.03 -19.73 -25.51
N HIS A 57 -32.81 -19.93 -26.82
CA HIS A 57 -33.52 -19.31 -27.95
C HIS A 57 -33.94 -17.82 -27.84
N GLU A 58 -33.85 -16.95 -28.87
CA GLU A 58 -33.71 -17.06 -30.34
C GLU A 58 -32.74 -15.94 -30.86
N ASP A 59 -32.31 -15.79 -32.13
CA ASP A 59 -33.05 -15.90 -33.40
C ASP A 59 -32.10 -16.09 -34.63
N ALA A 60 -32.66 -16.44 -35.82
CA ALA A 60 -31.89 -16.89 -37.00
C ALA A 60 -32.27 -16.22 -38.34
N ILE A 61 -31.35 -16.17 -39.32
CA ILE A 61 -31.67 -16.04 -40.78
C ILE A 61 -30.70 -16.93 -41.62
N GLN A 62 -31.19 -17.41 -42.77
CA GLN A 62 -30.68 -18.56 -43.55
C GLN A 62 -29.83 -18.22 -44.81
N SER A 63 -28.96 -19.17 -45.20
CA SER A 63 -28.61 -19.73 -46.54
C SER A 63 -29.32 -19.19 -47.83
N PRO A 64 -28.78 -19.34 -49.09
CA PRO A 64 -28.22 -20.62 -49.61
C PRO A 64 -27.20 -20.68 -50.81
N VAL A 65 -26.42 -21.78 -50.82
CA VAL A 65 -26.13 -22.75 -51.93
C VAL A 65 -25.75 -22.27 -53.36
N LYS A 66 -24.56 -22.68 -53.86
CA LYS A 66 -24.38 -23.50 -55.10
C LYS A 66 -22.92 -23.93 -55.43
N ASP A 67 -22.73 -25.24 -55.59
CA ASP A 67 -21.75 -25.90 -56.50
C ASP A 67 -22.38 -26.06 -57.93
N PRO A 68 -21.76 -26.66 -58.99
CA PRO A 68 -20.47 -27.41 -59.09
C PRO A 68 -19.58 -27.11 -60.33
N LEU A 69 -18.43 -27.80 -60.50
CA LEU A 69 -18.07 -28.65 -61.69
C LEU A 69 -16.57 -29.07 -61.81
N SER A 70 -16.34 -30.39 -61.81
CA SER A 70 -15.44 -31.23 -62.66
C SER A 70 -13.98 -30.84 -63.05
N SER A 71 -13.02 -31.64 -62.56
CA SER A 71 -12.04 -32.57 -63.22
C SER A 71 -11.54 -32.35 -64.68
N PRO A 72 -10.43 -33.00 -65.19
CA PRO A 72 -9.64 -34.13 -64.62
C PRO A 72 -8.09 -34.14 -64.86
N GLY A 73 -7.40 -35.15 -64.29
CA GLY A 73 -6.13 -35.73 -64.79
C GLY A 73 -4.84 -35.38 -64.02
N ALA A 74 -3.85 -36.26 -63.85
CA ALA A 74 -3.75 -37.69 -64.21
C ALA A 74 -2.65 -38.46 -63.42
N SER A 75 -2.85 -39.76 -63.26
CA SER A 75 -1.86 -40.88 -63.08
C SER A 75 -0.66 -40.77 -62.12
N ALA A 76 -0.59 -41.75 -61.21
CA ALA A 76 0.50 -42.02 -60.26
C ALA A 76 1.76 -42.65 -60.88
N SER A 77 2.88 -42.58 -60.13
CA SER A 77 3.90 -43.64 -60.12
C SER A 77 4.64 -43.73 -58.75
N SER A 78 4.44 -44.89 -58.11
CA SER A 78 5.42 -45.78 -57.45
C SER A 78 6.78 -45.26 -56.95
N GLY A 79 7.14 -45.62 -55.71
CA GLY A 79 8.55 -45.67 -55.25
C GLY A 79 8.68 -45.73 -53.72
N SER A 80 9.24 -46.82 -53.18
CA SER A 80 9.32 -47.08 -51.72
C SER A 80 10.75 -47.04 -51.17
N VAL A 81 10.98 -46.24 -50.10
CA VAL A 81 11.77 -46.58 -48.87
C VAL A 81 13.31 -46.86 -49.05
N PRO A 82 14.24 -46.68 -48.06
CA PRO A 82 14.14 -46.31 -46.63
C PRO A 82 15.06 -45.15 -46.13
N ALA A 83 15.01 -44.93 -44.80
CA ALA A 83 16.08 -44.43 -43.90
C ALA A 83 16.34 -42.90 -43.86
N SER A 84 16.63 -42.27 -42.70
CA SER A 84 16.62 -42.70 -41.29
C SER A 84 16.78 -41.50 -40.33
N THR A 85 16.37 -41.65 -39.06
CA THR A 85 16.59 -40.72 -37.91
C THR A 85 15.93 -39.33 -38.02
N GLY A 86 15.41 -38.71 -36.96
CA GLY A 86 15.23 -39.14 -35.58
C GLY A 86 14.54 -38.06 -34.71
N SER A 87 14.26 -38.40 -33.44
CA SER A 87 13.84 -37.53 -32.32
C SER A 87 12.54 -36.71 -32.37
N SER A 88 11.67 -37.03 -31.40
CA SER A 88 10.95 -36.10 -30.51
C SER A 88 9.75 -35.30 -31.05
N GLU A 89 8.56 -35.91 -30.96
CA GLU A 89 7.30 -35.17 -30.84
C GLU A 89 7.22 -34.38 -29.53
N ALA A 90 6.83 -33.11 -29.60
CA ALA A 90 6.30 -32.36 -28.45
C ALA A 90 5.19 -31.39 -28.90
N ALA A 91 3.95 -31.85 -28.75
CA ALA A 91 2.70 -31.07 -28.63
C ALA A 91 2.59 -29.72 -29.39
N ALA A 92 2.08 -29.76 -30.62
CA ALA A 92 1.46 -28.60 -31.24
C ALA A 92 -0.01 -28.45 -30.77
N ARG A 93 -0.39 -27.29 -30.22
CA ARG A 93 -1.79 -26.80 -30.23
C ARG A 93 -1.91 -25.28 -30.40
N SER A 94 -2.58 -24.91 -31.49
CA SER A 94 -3.44 -23.73 -31.68
C SER A 94 -2.83 -22.32 -31.54
N SER A 95 -2.36 -21.78 -32.67
CA SER A 95 -2.37 -20.34 -32.94
C SER A 95 -2.98 -20.09 -34.31
N THR A 96 -4.28 -19.78 -34.36
CA THR A 96 -4.97 -19.32 -35.56
C THR A 96 -4.81 -17.82 -35.71
N ASP A 97 -3.96 -17.38 -36.65
CA ASP A 97 -4.28 -16.33 -37.62
C ASP A 97 -3.11 -16.08 -38.57
N ALA A 98 -3.37 -16.18 -39.87
CA ALA A 98 -2.41 -15.92 -40.93
C ALA A 98 -2.91 -14.78 -41.83
N PRO A 99 -2.20 -13.65 -41.92
CA PRO A 99 -2.46 -12.65 -42.94
C PRO A 99 -1.67 -12.98 -44.21
N VAL A 100 -2.40 -13.34 -45.28
CA VAL A 100 -1.85 -13.47 -46.64
C VAL A 100 -1.63 -12.05 -47.23
N SER A 101 -0.66 -11.94 -48.15
CA SER A 101 -0.34 -10.75 -48.98
C SER A 101 0.40 -9.60 -48.29
N ALA A 102 1.74 -9.64 -48.38
CA ALA A 102 2.58 -8.45 -48.41
C ALA A 102 3.58 -8.57 -49.57
N SER A 103 3.77 -7.48 -50.33
CA SER A 103 4.53 -7.48 -51.58
C SER A 103 6.04 -7.70 -51.36
N THR A 104 6.66 -8.51 -52.22
CA THR A 104 8.08 -8.86 -52.13
C THR A 104 8.98 -7.67 -52.50
N VAL A 105 9.49 -6.96 -51.50
CA VAL A 105 10.65 -6.06 -51.66
C VAL A 105 11.87 -6.77 -51.09
N THR A 106 12.86 -7.02 -51.96
CA THR A 106 14.14 -7.65 -51.59
C THR A 106 14.84 -6.82 -50.52
N PRO A 107 15.26 -7.39 -49.36
CA PRO A 107 15.93 -6.60 -48.33
C PRO A 107 17.27 -6.05 -48.80
N ALA A 108 17.44 -4.73 -48.70
CA ALA A 108 18.77 -4.14 -48.61
C ALA A 108 19.42 -4.57 -47.29
N ASP A 109 20.74 -4.72 -47.30
CA ASP A 109 21.53 -5.31 -46.21
C ASP A 109 21.15 -4.77 -44.82
N SER A 110 20.53 -5.63 -44.01
CA SER A 110 19.79 -5.22 -42.80
C SER A 110 20.71 -4.67 -41.71
N ARG A 111 21.96 -5.13 -41.64
CA ARG A 111 22.99 -4.56 -40.77
C ARG A 111 23.29 -3.10 -41.13
N THR A 112 23.33 -2.79 -42.42
CA THR A 112 23.65 -1.44 -42.94
C THR A 112 22.46 -0.49 -42.80
N ALA A 113 21.22 -0.99 -42.69
CA ALA A 113 20.08 -0.22 -42.22
C ALA A 113 20.21 0.06 -40.71
N GLN A 114 20.37 -0.98 -39.89
CA GLN A 114 20.46 -0.87 -38.43
C GLN A 114 21.62 0.03 -37.95
N GLN A 115 22.76 0.02 -38.66
CA GLN A 115 23.89 0.91 -38.39
C GLN A 115 23.55 2.39 -38.66
N ARG A 116 22.89 2.68 -39.78
CA ARG A 116 22.45 4.05 -40.13
C ARG A 116 21.41 4.57 -39.14
N ASP A 117 20.44 3.73 -38.76
CA ASP A 117 19.42 4.10 -37.77
C ASP A 117 20.06 4.39 -36.39
N ALA A 118 21.04 3.56 -35.98
CA ALA A 118 21.79 3.76 -34.74
C ALA A 118 22.72 5.00 -34.78
N GLU A 119 23.20 5.41 -35.94
CA GLU A 119 24.00 6.62 -36.13
C GLU A 119 23.13 7.89 -36.17
N GLN A 120 21.99 7.82 -36.84
CA GLN A 120 20.97 8.88 -36.83
C GLN A 120 20.39 9.10 -35.42
N ALA A 121 20.16 8.03 -34.65
CA ALA A 121 19.73 8.12 -33.25
C ALA A 121 20.80 8.74 -32.33
N ARG A 122 22.09 8.45 -32.56
CA ARG A 122 23.19 9.10 -31.81
C ARG A 122 23.32 10.58 -32.16
N SER A 123 23.17 10.94 -33.43
CA SER A 123 23.18 12.34 -33.91
C SER A 123 22.01 13.15 -33.33
N SER A 124 20.79 12.60 -33.33
CA SER A 124 19.61 13.29 -32.77
C SER A 124 19.68 13.43 -31.24
N ALA A 125 20.22 12.42 -30.53
CA ALA A 125 20.48 12.51 -29.10
C ALA A 125 21.50 13.62 -28.77
N ALA A 126 22.62 13.68 -29.49
CA ALA A 126 23.63 14.74 -29.31
C ALA A 126 23.07 16.14 -29.56
N ALA A 127 22.26 16.32 -30.61
CA ALA A 127 21.59 17.59 -30.91
C ALA A 127 20.57 17.98 -29.82
N SER A 128 19.88 17.01 -29.22
CA SER A 128 18.94 17.24 -28.11
C SER A 128 19.67 17.68 -26.84
N VAL A 129 20.80 17.04 -26.51
CA VAL A 129 21.63 17.41 -25.35
C VAL A 129 22.19 18.83 -25.51
N ALA A 130 22.80 19.15 -26.66
CA ALA A 130 23.33 20.49 -26.92
C ALA A 130 22.25 21.59 -26.83
N LYS A 131 21.01 21.29 -27.21
CA LYS A 131 19.88 22.20 -27.04
C LYS A 131 19.48 22.37 -25.57
N GLN A 132 19.48 21.29 -24.79
CA GLN A 132 19.18 21.36 -23.35
C GLN A 132 20.26 22.15 -22.59
N GLU A 133 21.53 21.98 -22.92
CA GLU A 133 22.64 22.76 -22.35
C GLU A 133 22.53 24.25 -22.68
N ALA A 134 22.16 24.61 -23.91
CA ALA A 134 21.88 25.99 -24.30
C ALA A 134 20.69 26.59 -23.53
N ASP A 135 19.58 25.86 -23.40
CA ASP A 135 18.40 26.28 -22.64
C ASP A 135 18.71 26.50 -21.15
N VAL A 136 19.61 25.71 -20.56
CA VAL A 136 20.08 25.89 -19.16
C VAL A 136 20.93 27.15 -19.04
N HIS A 137 21.93 27.34 -19.91
CA HIS A 137 22.76 28.54 -19.90
C HIS A 137 21.95 29.83 -20.09
N GLU A 138 20.90 29.82 -20.92
CA GLU A 138 20.05 30.99 -21.08
C GLU A 138 19.21 31.29 -19.83
N ARG A 139 18.72 30.26 -19.12
CA ARG A 139 18.00 30.42 -17.84
C ARG A 139 18.90 30.99 -16.75
N ASP A 140 20.13 30.49 -16.63
CA ASP A 140 21.09 30.98 -15.66
C ASP A 140 21.49 32.44 -15.94
N ALA A 141 21.74 32.78 -17.21
CA ALA A 141 22.00 34.15 -17.63
C ALA A 141 20.81 35.11 -17.39
N ARG A 142 19.58 34.60 -17.39
CA ARG A 142 18.35 35.36 -17.08
C ARG A 142 18.14 35.51 -15.57
N SER A 143 18.46 34.46 -14.80
CA SER A 143 18.45 34.45 -13.33
C SER A 143 19.48 35.42 -12.73
N ALA A 144 20.69 35.46 -13.29
CA ALA A 144 21.74 36.40 -12.88
C ALA A 144 21.31 37.87 -13.01
N ARG A 145 20.76 38.27 -14.17
CA ARG A 145 20.24 39.63 -14.40
C ARG A 145 19.07 39.99 -13.48
N GLY A 146 18.23 39.01 -13.12
CA GLY A 146 17.15 39.20 -12.15
C GLY A 146 17.65 39.49 -10.74
N ARG A 147 18.78 38.90 -10.33
CA ARG A 147 19.41 39.15 -9.02
C ARG A 147 20.07 40.53 -8.95
N GLU A 148 20.72 40.98 -10.01
CA GLU A 148 21.29 42.34 -10.08
C GLU A 148 20.21 43.42 -9.98
N ALA A 149 19.07 43.24 -10.67
CA ALA A 149 17.93 44.17 -10.60
C ALA A 149 17.23 44.21 -9.23
N ALA A 150 17.30 43.14 -8.44
CA ALA A 150 16.74 43.09 -7.08
C ALA A 150 17.63 43.78 -6.04
N ALA A 151 18.93 43.92 -6.30
CA ALA A 151 19.89 44.51 -5.37
C ALA A 151 19.85 46.05 -5.31
N SER A 152 19.11 46.71 -6.21
CA SER A 152 19.03 48.17 -6.34
C SER A 152 17.82 48.83 -5.65
N ILE A 153 17.14 48.14 -4.72
CA ILE A 153 15.97 48.68 -4.00
C ILE A 153 16.35 49.03 -2.55
N PRO A 154 16.21 50.29 -2.10
CA PRO A 154 16.57 50.69 -0.73
C PRO A 154 15.52 50.24 0.31
N PRO A 155 15.93 49.91 1.55
CA PRO A 155 15.03 49.40 2.57
C PRO A 155 14.17 50.51 3.22
N ALA A 156 12.91 50.18 3.50
CA ALA A 156 11.97 51.06 4.22
C ALA A 156 12.17 51.01 5.74
N GLN A 157 11.89 52.12 6.43
CA GLN A 157 12.06 52.28 7.88
C GLN A 157 10.94 51.59 8.70
N PRO A 158 11.23 51.11 9.92
CA PRO A 158 10.23 50.51 10.82
C PRO A 158 9.43 51.56 11.60
N ALA A 159 8.14 51.31 11.80
CA ALA A 159 7.25 52.14 12.62
C ALA A 159 7.25 51.73 14.11
N ALA A 160 7.02 52.70 15.00
CA ALA A 160 7.09 52.54 16.45
C ALA A 160 5.81 51.94 17.11
N PRO A 161 5.90 51.34 18.32
CA PRO A 161 4.79 50.64 18.96
C PRO A 161 3.83 51.56 19.75
N ALA A 162 2.55 51.18 19.77
CA ALA A 162 1.50 51.81 20.60
C ALA A 162 1.31 51.08 21.95
N ARG A 163 0.62 51.76 22.90
CA ARG A 163 0.78 51.54 24.35
C ARG A 163 -0.12 50.46 24.99
N SER A 164 0.40 49.96 26.11
CA SER A 164 -0.21 49.13 27.15
C SER A 164 -1.57 49.61 27.68
N ALA A 165 -2.42 48.66 28.08
CA ALA A 165 -3.48 48.82 29.08
C ALA A 165 -3.35 47.70 30.13
N ALA A 166 -3.54 48.03 31.42
CA ALA A 166 -3.28 47.15 32.56
C ALA A 166 -4.54 46.40 33.04
N PRO A 167 -4.40 45.25 33.75
CA PRO A 167 -5.52 44.52 34.34
C PRO A 167 -5.97 45.12 35.68
N LEU A 168 -7.25 44.90 36.02
CA LEU A 168 -7.82 45.25 37.33
C LEU A 168 -7.78 44.07 38.30
N THR A 169 -7.45 44.36 39.55
CA THR A 169 -7.35 43.43 40.69
C THR A 169 -8.57 43.50 41.59
N SER A 170 -8.97 42.38 42.19
CA SER A 170 -9.73 42.35 43.45
C SER A 170 -9.45 41.06 44.23
N GLU A 171 -9.10 41.24 45.51
CA GLU A 171 -8.62 40.26 46.50
C GLU A 171 -9.76 39.43 47.15
N PRO A 172 -9.46 38.42 48.02
CA PRO A 172 -10.35 37.29 48.32
C PRO A 172 -11.19 37.44 49.61
N ILE A 173 -11.97 36.40 49.92
CA ILE A 173 -12.65 36.20 51.22
C ILE A 173 -12.31 34.80 51.76
N GLU A 174 -12.06 34.74 53.08
CA GLU A 174 -11.59 33.57 53.84
C GLU A 174 -12.73 32.68 54.39
N GLY A 175 -12.37 31.49 54.89
CA GLY A 175 -13.16 30.69 55.85
C GLY A 175 -14.34 29.88 55.25
N GLU A 176 -14.77 28.76 55.82
CA GLU A 176 -14.36 28.06 57.06
C GLU A 176 -14.72 26.56 56.95
N LEU A 177 -14.21 25.72 57.87
CA LEU A 177 -14.24 24.25 57.79
C LEU A 177 -14.81 23.61 59.07
N ILE A 178 -15.98 22.94 58.96
CA ILE A 178 -16.65 22.17 60.04
C ILE A 178 -17.46 21.03 59.36
N THR A 179 -16.98 19.78 59.22
CA THR A 179 -16.88 18.63 60.18
C THR A 179 -18.19 18.10 60.80
N SER A 180 -18.47 16.80 60.56
CA SER A 180 -19.17 15.82 61.47
C SER A 180 -20.65 16.10 61.89
N THR A 181 -21.55 15.14 62.14
CA THR A 181 -21.50 13.66 62.26
C THR A 181 -22.91 13.04 62.18
N ASP A 182 -22.98 11.76 61.80
CA ASP A 182 -23.84 10.63 62.27
C ASP A 182 -25.30 10.74 62.80
N GLU A 183 -26.10 9.72 62.41
CA GLU A 183 -27.06 8.92 63.23
C GLU A 183 -28.39 9.56 63.77
N VAL A 184 -29.49 8.85 64.09
CA VAL A 184 -30.09 7.54 63.69
C VAL A 184 -31.56 7.43 64.22
N LEU A 185 -32.46 6.67 63.55
CA LEU A 185 -33.82 6.21 64.01
C LEU A 185 -34.89 7.30 64.35
N ALA A 186 -36.22 7.08 64.44
CA ALA A 186 -37.06 5.86 64.41
C ALA A 186 -38.47 6.08 63.76
N ALA A 187 -39.27 5.00 63.76
CA ALA A 187 -40.70 4.78 63.44
C ALA A 187 -41.70 5.77 64.12
N GLU A 188 -43.02 5.80 63.90
CA GLU A 188 -44.06 4.82 63.46
C GLU A 188 -45.00 5.45 62.36
N ASP A 189 -46.04 4.86 61.76
CA ASP A 189 -47.05 3.89 62.22
C ASP A 189 -47.78 3.21 61.01
N ALA A 190 -48.52 2.12 61.24
CA ALA A 190 -49.04 1.23 60.18
C ALA A 190 -50.57 1.03 60.19
N ALA A 191 -51.17 0.95 59.00
CA ALA A 191 -52.54 0.45 58.80
C ALA A 191 -52.61 -0.51 57.59
N ALA A 192 -53.36 -1.60 57.74
CA ALA A 192 -53.14 -2.83 56.98
C ALA A 192 -53.91 -2.94 55.65
N SER A 193 -53.29 -3.59 54.66
CA SER A 193 -53.97 -4.28 53.55
C SER A 193 -53.32 -5.65 53.32
N THR A 194 -54.12 -6.67 53.10
CA THR A 194 -53.68 -8.07 52.99
C THR A 194 -52.74 -8.34 51.80
N PRO A 195 -51.73 -9.23 51.94
CA PRO A 195 -50.80 -9.52 50.86
C PRO A 195 -51.47 -10.36 49.76
N ARG A 196 -51.49 -9.83 48.54
CA ARG A 196 -51.91 -10.53 47.33
C ARG A 196 -50.77 -11.41 46.81
N ALA A 197 -51.07 -12.65 46.41
CA ALA A 197 -50.05 -13.59 45.94
C ALA A 197 -49.26 -13.05 44.74
N ALA A 198 -47.93 -13.22 44.77
CA ALA A 198 -47.04 -12.77 43.71
C ALA A 198 -47.29 -13.58 42.42
N GLY A 199 -47.54 -12.87 41.31
CA GLY A 199 -47.63 -13.46 39.96
C GLY A 199 -48.97 -13.28 39.24
N SER A 200 -50.04 -12.81 39.89
CA SER A 200 -51.28 -12.47 39.16
C SER A 200 -51.14 -11.12 38.44
N PRO A 201 -51.44 -11.01 37.13
CA PRO A 201 -51.45 -9.71 36.45
C PRO A 201 -52.50 -8.76 37.05
N PRO A 202 -52.34 -7.43 36.89
CA PRO A 202 -53.33 -6.47 37.36
C PRO A 202 -54.65 -6.62 36.56
N PRO A 203 -55.79 -6.23 37.15
CA PRO A 203 -57.07 -6.22 36.43
C PRO A 203 -56.95 -5.41 35.13
N GLY A 204 -57.36 -5.98 34.00
CA GLY A 204 -57.28 -5.34 32.68
C GLY A 204 -56.02 -5.62 31.85
N PHE A 205 -55.04 -6.38 32.37
CA PHE A 205 -53.88 -6.78 31.56
C PHE A 205 -54.31 -7.70 30.40
N GLY A 206 -54.11 -7.26 29.16
CA GLY A 206 -54.53 -7.96 27.95
C GLY A 206 -55.88 -7.50 27.35
N ALA A 207 -56.59 -6.56 27.99
CA ALA A 207 -57.71 -5.87 27.36
C ALA A 207 -57.21 -4.86 26.31
N ALA A 208 -57.97 -4.66 25.23
CA ALA A 208 -57.69 -3.58 24.29
C ALA A 208 -57.84 -2.21 25.00
N PRO A 209 -56.93 -1.25 24.78
CA PRO A 209 -57.01 0.06 25.43
C PRO A 209 -58.27 0.81 25.00
N ASP A 210 -59.11 1.16 25.97
CA ASP A 210 -60.28 2.01 25.75
C ASP A 210 -59.84 3.48 25.64
N PHE A 211 -59.73 3.96 24.41
CA PHE A 211 -59.39 5.35 24.09
C PHE A 211 -60.54 6.35 24.35
N SER A 212 -61.72 5.89 24.77
CA SER A 212 -62.87 6.74 25.14
C SER A 212 -62.99 6.99 26.65
N ALA A 213 -62.27 6.22 27.48
CA ALA A 213 -62.28 6.36 28.93
C ALA A 213 -61.57 7.63 29.41
N SER A 214 -62.33 8.66 29.83
CA SER A 214 -61.76 9.79 30.57
C SER A 214 -61.45 9.36 32.01
N ASN A 215 -60.16 9.21 32.35
CA ASN A 215 -59.70 9.07 33.73
C ASN A 215 -59.37 10.46 34.30
N PRO A 216 -60.30 11.16 35.00
CA PRO A 216 -59.96 12.40 35.69
C PRO A 216 -58.93 12.12 36.79
N PRO A 217 -58.00 13.05 37.06
CA PRO A 217 -57.07 12.90 38.18
C PRO A 217 -57.84 12.88 39.52
N PRO A 218 -57.32 12.17 40.55
CA PRO A 218 -57.95 12.18 41.87
C PRO A 218 -57.99 13.61 42.44
N PRO A 219 -58.98 13.95 43.28
CA PRO A 219 -59.28 15.33 43.69
C PRO A 219 -58.17 16.06 44.48
N ASN A 220 -57.07 15.38 44.85
CA ASN A 220 -55.89 15.94 45.52
C ASN A 220 -54.61 15.86 44.67
N ALA A 221 -54.71 15.72 43.34
CA ALA A 221 -53.53 15.72 42.48
C ALA A 221 -52.82 17.08 42.50
N LEU A 222 -51.58 17.10 43.02
CA LEU A 222 -50.69 18.25 42.91
C LEU A 222 -50.47 18.64 41.43
N PRO A 223 -50.30 19.93 41.12
CA PRO A 223 -50.05 20.38 39.75
C PRO A 223 -48.80 19.68 39.20
N PRO A 224 -48.77 19.34 37.89
CA PRO A 224 -47.64 18.63 37.30
C PRO A 224 -46.37 19.45 37.48
N SER A 225 -45.38 18.87 38.15
CA SER A 225 -44.04 19.44 38.27
C SER A 225 -43.52 19.79 36.87
N PRO A 226 -42.90 20.97 36.66
CA PRO A 226 -42.37 21.32 35.35
C PRO A 226 -41.39 20.24 34.86
N PRO A 227 -41.34 19.97 33.53
CA PRO A 227 -40.44 18.96 32.97
C PRO A 227 -39.00 19.16 33.46
N ARG A 228 -38.28 18.07 33.79
CA ARG A 228 -36.93 18.12 34.40
C ARG A 228 -35.87 18.95 33.64
N TYR A 229 -36.12 19.36 32.40
CA TYR A 229 -35.25 20.24 31.61
C TYR A 229 -35.52 21.75 31.81
N LEU A 230 -36.64 22.13 32.45
CA LEU A 230 -36.98 23.51 32.81
C LEU A 230 -36.60 23.77 34.27
N LYS A 231 -35.64 24.67 34.50
CA LYS A 231 -35.32 25.16 35.85
C LYS A 231 -36.27 26.30 36.21
N GLN A 232 -36.59 26.47 37.51
CA GLN A 232 -37.50 27.52 37.98
C GLN A 232 -37.04 28.95 37.64
N THR A 233 -35.75 29.16 37.34
CA THR A 233 -35.16 30.44 36.94
C THR A 233 -35.10 30.66 35.42
N ASP A 234 -35.62 29.73 34.61
CA ASP A 234 -35.47 29.77 33.16
C ASP A 234 -36.46 30.74 32.50
N SER A 235 -35.96 31.86 31.96
CA SER A 235 -36.76 32.74 31.10
C SER A 235 -37.05 32.07 29.75
N ALA A 236 -38.16 32.42 29.10
CA ALA A 236 -38.50 31.93 27.75
C ALA A 236 -37.35 32.16 26.74
N TRP A 237 -36.64 33.29 26.86
CA TRP A 237 -35.45 33.61 26.07
C TRP A 237 -34.27 32.67 26.35
N SER A 238 -34.05 32.24 27.60
CA SER A 238 -32.99 31.27 27.93
C SER A 238 -33.28 29.87 27.38
N VAL A 239 -34.55 29.47 27.31
CA VAL A 239 -34.99 28.19 26.73
C VAL A 239 -34.85 28.25 25.22
N PHE A 240 -35.33 29.33 24.59
CA PHE A 240 -35.18 29.57 23.16
C PHE A 240 -33.69 29.60 22.74
N GLY A 241 -32.84 30.32 23.47
CA GLY A 241 -31.40 30.38 23.23
C GLY A 241 -30.72 29.01 23.31
N ARG A 242 -31.10 28.16 24.27
CA ARG A 242 -30.61 26.77 24.36
C ARG A 242 -31.11 25.89 23.21
N ILE A 243 -32.36 26.06 22.75
CA ILE A 243 -32.89 25.34 21.58
C ILE A 243 -32.15 25.75 20.29
N ILE A 244 -31.90 27.05 20.10
CA ILE A 244 -31.12 27.56 18.95
C ILE A 244 -29.67 27.07 19.01
N ALA A 245 -29.02 27.13 20.18
CA ALA A 245 -27.66 26.62 20.36
C ALA A 245 -27.56 25.10 20.14
N ALA A 246 -28.55 24.32 20.61
CA ALA A 246 -28.62 22.89 20.38
C ALA A 246 -28.86 22.54 18.90
N ARG A 247 -29.73 23.28 18.20
CA ARG A 247 -29.93 23.12 16.75
C ARG A 247 -28.70 23.54 15.94
N ALA A 248 -28.04 24.63 16.32
CA ALA A 248 -26.79 25.05 15.71
C ALA A 248 -25.71 23.98 15.89
N ARG A 249 -25.50 23.49 17.12
CA ARG A 249 -24.58 22.38 17.41
C ARG A 249 -24.94 21.13 16.61
N GLN A 250 -26.20 20.70 16.60
CA GLN A 250 -26.66 19.56 15.78
C GLN A 250 -26.44 19.75 14.26
N LEU A 251 -26.52 20.99 13.75
CA LEU A 251 -26.21 21.30 12.35
C LEU A 251 -24.69 21.30 12.08
N PHE A 252 -23.88 21.84 12.99
CA PHE A 252 -22.42 21.75 12.92
C PHE A 252 -21.92 20.31 13.07
N ASP A 253 -22.52 19.52 13.95
CA ASP A 253 -22.23 18.10 14.13
C ASP A 253 -22.63 17.30 12.88
N ARG A 254 -23.78 17.60 12.25
CA ARG A 254 -24.17 16.99 10.98
C ARG A 254 -23.30 17.42 9.80
N ALA A 255 -22.87 18.68 9.76
CA ALA A 255 -21.95 19.17 8.74
C ALA A 255 -20.57 18.53 8.92
N GLY A 256 -20.04 18.50 10.15
CA GLY A 256 -18.83 17.80 10.54
C GLY A 256 -18.89 16.31 10.25
N GLN A 257 -20.01 15.64 10.56
CA GLN A 257 -20.23 14.24 10.20
C GLN A 257 -20.22 14.04 8.69
N ARG A 258 -21.03 14.76 7.90
CA ARG A 258 -20.99 14.70 6.42
C ARG A 258 -19.60 14.98 5.84
N ILE A 259 -18.86 15.87 6.49
CA ILE A 259 -17.46 16.14 6.19
C ILE A 259 -16.64 14.86 6.45
N THR A 260 -16.60 14.31 7.67
CA THR A 260 -15.83 13.08 8.01
C THR A 260 -16.29 11.80 7.30
N GLN A 261 -17.54 11.75 6.84
CA GLN A 261 -18.20 10.62 6.15
C GLN A 261 -18.07 10.68 4.62
N ARG A 262 -17.40 11.68 4.06
CA ARG A 262 -17.08 11.66 2.62
C ARG A 262 -16.03 10.56 2.37
N THR A 263 -16.36 9.63 1.47
CA THR A 263 -15.46 8.59 0.95
C THR A 263 -14.11 9.18 0.55
N LEU A 264 -13.03 8.58 1.04
CA LEU A 264 -11.65 9.04 0.79
C LEU A 264 -11.24 8.74 -0.65
N ARG A 265 -10.35 9.57 -1.20
CA ARG A 265 -9.81 9.43 -2.56
C ARG A 265 -8.34 9.05 -2.48
N ILE A 266 -8.02 7.78 -2.63
CA ILE A 266 -6.64 7.31 -2.54
C ILE A 266 -6.05 7.18 -3.94
N GLY A 267 -4.93 7.84 -4.17
CA GLY A 267 -4.13 7.66 -5.38
C GLY A 267 -3.27 6.41 -5.28
N VAL A 268 -3.24 5.59 -6.32
CA VAL A 268 -2.23 4.52 -6.46
C VAL A 268 -1.38 4.83 -7.69
N SER A 269 -0.06 4.85 -7.54
CA SER A 269 0.84 5.12 -8.67
C SER A 269 0.78 4.01 -9.71
N ALA A 270 0.73 4.33 -11.00
CA ALA A 270 0.69 3.31 -12.05
C ALA A 270 2.01 2.55 -12.19
N ARG A 271 1.93 1.24 -12.42
CA ARG A 271 3.04 0.43 -12.96
C ARG A 271 3.16 0.66 -14.46
N ILE A 272 4.38 0.62 -14.99
CA ILE A 272 4.64 0.71 -16.44
C ILE A 272 4.95 -0.70 -16.96
N PHE A 273 4.38 -1.03 -18.12
CA PHE A 273 4.83 -2.14 -18.96
C PHE A 273 5.54 -1.53 -20.16
N HIS A 274 6.81 -1.85 -20.34
CA HIS A 274 7.61 -1.36 -21.47
C HIS A 274 7.44 -2.31 -22.68
N PRO A 275 7.35 -1.77 -23.92
CA PRO A 275 7.09 -2.58 -25.10
C PRO A 275 8.23 -3.55 -25.39
N GLU A 276 7.88 -4.80 -25.67
CA GLU A 276 8.82 -5.84 -26.06
C GLU A 276 9.29 -5.65 -27.52
N PRO A 277 10.60 -5.67 -27.80
CA PRO A 277 11.12 -5.53 -29.16
C PRO A 277 10.52 -6.56 -30.14
N GLY A 278 9.89 -6.07 -31.20
CA GLY A 278 9.28 -6.90 -32.25
C GLY A 278 7.89 -7.46 -31.92
N ALA A 279 7.37 -7.26 -30.71
CA ALA A 279 6.04 -7.71 -30.33
C ALA A 279 4.93 -6.89 -31.02
N LYS A 280 3.79 -7.53 -31.29
CA LYS A 280 2.57 -6.91 -31.82
C LYS A 280 1.49 -6.82 -30.74
N GLY A 281 0.43 -6.05 -31.00
CA GLY A 281 -0.71 -5.92 -30.08
C GLY A 281 -0.37 -5.14 -28.81
N LEU A 282 -0.80 -5.63 -27.65
CA LEU A 282 -0.56 -4.98 -26.35
C LEU A 282 0.91 -5.02 -25.93
N ARG A 283 1.61 -6.16 -26.17
CA ARG A 283 3.03 -6.34 -25.81
C ARG A 283 3.98 -5.42 -26.59
N GLY A 284 3.55 -4.89 -27.73
CA GLY A 284 4.28 -3.88 -28.52
C GLY A 284 4.00 -2.42 -28.13
N LYS A 285 3.32 -2.16 -27.00
CA LYS A 285 2.96 -0.81 -26.54
C LYS A 285 3.43 -0.57 -25.11
N THR A 286 3.73 0.68 -24.77
CA THR A 286 3.83 1.10 -23.37
C THR A 286 2.43 1.06 -22.76
N LEU A 287 2.23 0.23 -21.74
CA LEU A 287 0.96 0.18 -20.98
C LEU A 287 1.18 0.76 -19.58
N GLN A 288 0.12 1.33 -19.02
CA GLN A 288 0.09 1.74 -17.63
C GLN A 288 -1.02 0.95 -16.94
N TYR A 289 -0.70 0.32 -15.81
CA TYR A 289 -1.60 -0.62 -15.15
C TYR A 289 -1.56 -0.49 -13.63
N LEU A 290 -2.64 -0.98 -13.02
CA LEU A 290 -2.84 -1.09 -11.58
C LEU A 290 -3.05 -2.59 -11.29
N GLU A 291 -2.43 -3.10 -10.24
CA GLU A 291 -2.63 -4.48 -9.83
C GLU A 291 -4.00 -4.64 -9.13
N GLU A 292 -4.70 -5.74 -9.41
CA GLU A 292 -6.02 -5.99 -8.83
C GLU A 292 -5.96 -6.17 -7.30
N SER A 293 -4.94 -6.90 -6.84
CA SER A 293 -4.65 -7.20 -5.43
C SER A 293 -4.60 -5.93 -4.56
N ILE A 294 -3.72 -4.99 -4.92
CA ILE A 294 -3.52 -3.74 -4.18
C ILE A 294 -4.77 -2.84 -4.28
N ALA A 295 -5.44 -2.80 -5.43
CA ALA A 295 -6.68 -2.03 -5.58
C ALA A 295 -7.78 -2.56 -4.65
N HIS A 296 -8.04 -3.87 -4.69
CA HIS A 296 -9.02 -4.55 -3.83
C HIS A 296 -8.65 -4.48 -2.34
N TRP A 297 -7.37 -4.50 -1.99
CA TRP A 297 -6.92 -4.34 -0.62
C TRP A 297 -7.31 -2.97 -0.03
N VAL A 298 -7.02 -1.86 -0.73
CA VAL A 298 -7.44 -0.53 -0.25
C VAL A 298 -8.97 -0.39 -0.32
N MET A 299 -9.62 -0.90 -1.38
CA MET A 299 -11.07 -0.91 -1.56
C MET A 299 -11.83 -1.85 -0.60
N SER A 300 -11.14 -2.61 0.25
CA SER A 300 -11.77 -3.32 1.37
C SER A 300 -12.40 -2.38 2.40
N ARG A 301 -12.06 -1.08 2.34
CA ARG A 301 -12.61 0.02 3.13
C ARG A 301 -13.36 1.03 2.24
N ASP A 302 -14.13 1.93 2.86
CA ASP A 302 -14.92 2.96 2.17
C ASP A 302 -14.01 4.05 1.57
N VAL A 303 -13.43 3.73 0.41
CA VAL A 303 -12.51 4.55 -0.37
C VAL A 303 -12.82 4.45 -1.86
N LEU A 304 -12.47 5.50 -2.61
CA LEU A 304 -12.36 5.50 -4.06
C LEU A 304 -10.88 5.46 -4.43
N VAL A 305 -10.47 4.40 -5.11
CA VAL A 305 -9.11 4.27 -5.66
C VAL A 305 -9.02 4.95 -7.02
N PHE A 306 -7.98 5.76 -7.20
CA PHE A 306 -7.64 6.41 -8.47
C PHE A 306 -6.24 5.97 -8.91
N MET A 307 -6.12 5.32 -10.06
CA MET A 307 -4.81 5.14 -10.69
C MET A 307 -4.28 6.52 -11.11
N ILE A 308 -3.10 6.89 -10.62
CA ILE A 308 -2.38 8.07 -11.11
C ILE A 308 -1.50 7.59 -12.27
N PRO A 309 -1.74 8.03 -13.52
CA PRO A 309 -0.86 7.70 -14.63
C PRO A 309 0.44 8.52 -14.58
N THR A 310 1.51 7.95 -15.11
CA THR A 310 2.73 8.68 -15.48
C THR A 310 2.41 9.70 -16.58
N VAL A 311 2.85 10.94 -16.40
CA VAL A 311 2.65 12.02 -17.37
C VAL A 311 3.86 12.06 -18.31
N GLY A 312 3.82 11.21 -19.33
CA GLY A 312 4.88 11.12 -20.34
C GLY A 312 4.98 12.38 -21.20
N HIS A 313 6.06 13.15 -21.03
CA HIS A 313 6.33 14.36 -21.81
C HIS A 313 6.76 14.09 -23.28
N GLN A 314 6.91 12.81 -23.66
CA GLN A 314 7.37 12.35 -24.98
C GLN A 314 6.24 11.83 -25.88
N GLY A 315 4.98 11.86 -25.42
CA GLY A 315 3.85 11.44 -26.24
C GLY A 315 3.52 12.44 -27.36
N MET A 316 2.90 11.96 -28.44
CA MET A 316 2.38 12.82 -29.52
C MET A 316 1.15 13.67 -29.12
N LEU A 317 0.71 13.58 -27.87
CA LEU A 317 -0.42 14.35 -27.34
C LEU A 317 0.09 15.61 -26.66
N HIS A 318 -0.67 16.69 -26.82
CA HIS A 318 -0.33 17.98 -26.22
C HIS A 318 -0.18 17.84 -24.69
N PRO A 319 0.91 18.34 -24.08
CA PRO A 319 1.06 18.29 -22.64
C PRO A 319 -0.13 18.96 -21.95
N SER A 320 -0.75 18.24 -21.01
CA SER A 320 -1.81 18.81 -20.19
C SER A 320 -1.21 19.82 -19.20
N ASN A 321 -1.98 20.82 -18.77
CA ASN A 321 -1.55 21.74 -17.72
C ASN A 321 -1.67 21.13 -16.30
N ILE A 322 -2.05 19.86 -16.19
CA ILE A 322 -2.11 19.12 -14.92
C ILE A 322 -0.69 18.74 -14.51
N ARG A 323 -0.29 19.10 -13.29
CA ARG A 323 1.00 18.73 -12.69
C ARG A 323 0.80 17.72 -11.56
N LEU A 324 1.86 17.07 -11.12
CA LEU A 324 1.76 16.04 -10.07
C LEU A 324 1.19 16.60 -8.75
N ARG A 325 1.52 17.85 -8.39
CA ARG A 325 0.86 18.60 -7.30
C ARG A 325 -0.66 18.69 -7.37
N ASP A 326 -1.25 18.64 -8.57
CA ASP A 326 -2.70 18.76 -8.73
C ASP A 326 -3.41 17.45 -8.36
N TYR A 327 -2.73 16.31 -8.42
CA TYR A 327 -3.19 15.06 -7.80
C TYR A 327 -3.19 15.17 -6.27
N ALA A 328 -2.12 15.70 -5.65
CA ALA A 328 -2.02 15.89 -4.20
C ALA A 328 -3.10 16.85 -3.63
N LYS A 329 -3.61 17.80 -4.43
CA LYS A 329 -4.75 18.66 -4.08
C LYS A 329 -6.12 17.97 -4.14
N HIS A 330 -6.25 16.91 -4.92
CA HIS A 330 -7.55 16.28 -5.22
C HIS A 330 -7.74 14.88 -4.62
N LEU A 331 -6.66 14.32 -4.09
CA LEU A 331 -6.57 13.02 -3.43
C LEU A 331 -6.19 13.21 -1.96
N ASP A 332 -6.67 12.31 -1.11
CA ASP A 332 -6.53 12.38 0.35
C ASP A 332 -5.26 11.63 0.85
N GLY A 333 -4.65 10.79 0.01
CA GLY A 333 -3.42 10.05 0.30
C GLY A 333 -2.86 9.32 -0.93
N LEU A 334 -1.60 8.89 -0.87
CA LEU A 334 -0.89 8.18 -1.94
C LEU A 334 -0.47 6.78 -1.49
N LEU A 335 -0.62 5.80 -2.37
CA LEU A 335 -0.05 4.46 -2.24
C LEU A 335 0.93 4.22 -3.40
N LEU A 336 2.15 3.81 -3.07
CA LEU A 336 3.19 3.39 -4.00
C LEU A 336 3.22 1.86 -4.04
N GLN A 337 2.70 1.25 -5.11
CA GLN A 337 2.60 -0.21 -5.23
C GLN A 337 3.94 -0.88 -5.61
N GLY A 338 4.03 -2.21 -5.45
CA GLY A 338 5.19 -3.00 -5.84
C GLY A 338 5.48 -3.03 -7.35
N GLY A 339 6.39 -3.92 -7.77
CA GLY A 339 6.75 -4.14 -9.19
C GLY A 339 8.26 -4.06 -9.44
N ALA A 340 8.64 -3.90 -10.71
CA ALA A 340 10.02 -3.96 -11.18
C ALA A 340 10.97 -2.94 -10.53
N ASP A 341 12.15 -3.41 -10.16
CA ASP A 341 13.27 -2.79 -9.44
C ASP A 341 13.40 -1.26 -9.54
N VAL A 342 13.82 -0.64 -8.44
CA VAL A 342 14.26 0.76 -8.46
C VAL A 342 15.60 0.82 -9.18
N SER A 343 15.73 1.73 -10.15
CA SER A 343 16.95 1.87 -10.94
C SER A 343 18.11 2.34 -10.04
N PRO A 344 19.30 1.70 -10.10
CA PRO A 344 20.50 2.14 -9.38
C PRO A 344 20.84 3.62 -9.62
N GLN A 345 20.55 4.12 -10.82
CA GLN A 345 20.75 5.52 -11.20
C GLN A 345 19.91 6.51 -10.37
N SER A 346 18.79 6.05 -9.79
CA SER A 346 17.90 6.85 -8.94
C SER A 346 18.48 7.10 -7.54
N TYR A 347 19.47 6.30 -7.10
CA TYR A 347 20.25 6.49 -5.87
C TYR A 347 21.76 6.62 -6.13
N ALA A 348 22.12 7.13 -7.31
CA ALA A 348 23.49 7.45 -7.73
C ALA A 348 24.48 6.26 -7.78
N GLU A 349 23.97 5.02 -7.89
CA GLU A 349 24.78 3.83 -8.17
C GLU A 349 24.67 3.40 -9.65
N THR A 350 25.57 2.51 -10.08
CA THR A 350 25.50 1.82 -11.38
C THR A 350 24.96 0.40 -11.19
N ALA A 351 24.24 -0.12 -12.18
CA ALA A 351 23.76 -1.51 -12.14
C ALA A 351 24.93 -2.50 -12.02
N THR A 352 24.90 -3.37 -11.00
CA THR A 352 25.88 -4.45 -10.81
C THR A 352 25.79 -5.51 -11.90
N ARG A 353 24.59 -5.66 -12.50
CA ARG A 353 24.30 -6.62 -13.58
C ARG A 353 23.46 -5.97 -14.69
N PRO A 354 23.76 -6.21 -15.99
CA PRO A 354 23.00 -5.63 -17.11
C PRO A 354 21.50 -5.95 -17.12
N GLU A 355 21.10 -7.07 -16.53
CA GLU A 355 19.72 -7.55 -16.41
C GLU A 355 18.89 -6.84 -15.34
N TRP A 356 19.52 -6.03 -14.46
CA TRP A 356 18.85 -5.27 -13.39
C TRP A 356 19.01 -3.74 -13.56
N PRO A 357 18.55 -3.14 -14.68
CA PRO A 357 18.62 -1.69 -14.88
C PRO A 357 17.61 -0.90 -14.03
N GLY A 358 16.57 -1.57 -13.52
CA GLY A 358 15.38 -0.98 -12.91
C GLY A 358 14.56 -0.09 -13.85
N ASP A 359 13.45 0.44 -13.35
CA ASP A 359 12.55 1.31 -14.12
C ASP A 359 12.74 2.79 -13.76
N ARG A 360 13.81 3.40 -14.30
CA ARG A 360 14.11 4.82 -14.08
C ARG A 360 12.97 5.75 -14.54
N VAL A 361 12.16 5.36 -15.53
CA VAL A 361 11.03 6.18 -16.00
C VAL A 361 9.92 6.23 -14.94
N ARG A 362 9.61 5.07 -14.34
CA ARG A 362 8.69 4.98 -13.22
C ARG A 362 9.24 5.68 -11.98
N ASP A 363 10.52 5.48 -11.65
CA ASP A 363 11.17 6.09 -10.47
C ASP A 363 11.02 7.60 -10.46
N MET A 364 11.38 8.29 -11.55
CA MET A 364 11.37 9.77 -11.59
C MET A 364 9.97 10.35 -11.33
N TYR A 365 8.93 9.73 -11.90
CA TYR A 365 7.55 10.18 -11.70
C TYR A 365 7.02 9.86 -10.30
N GLU A 366 7.34 8.69 -9.73
CA GLU A 366 6.88 8.34 -8.38
C GLU A 366 7.65 9.09 -7.28
N LEU A 367 8.92 9.45 -7.51
CA LEU A 367 9.69 10.33 -6.63
C LEU A 367 9.11 11.76 -6.62
N GLU A 368 8.71 12.29 -7.78
CA GLU A 368 8.04 13.60 -7.86
C GLU A 368 6.64 13.54 -7.22
N LEU A 369 5.88 12.45 -7.40
CA LEU A 369 4.61 12.23 -6.67
C LEU A 369 4.80 12.19 -5.16
N LEU A 370 5.76 11.40 -4.68
CA LEU A 370 6.06 11.27 -3.26
C LEU A 370 6.40 12.63 -2.65
N HIS A 371 7.26 13.40 -3.32
CA HIS A 371 7.59 14.77 -2.93
C HIS A 371 6.33 15.66 -2.83
N GLU A 372 5.50 15.70 -3.87
CA GLU A 372 4.30 16.56 -3.90
C GLU A 372 3.25 16.17 -2.84
N PHE A 373 3.09 14.89 -2.51
CA PHE A 373 2.19 14.44 -1.43
C PHE A 373 2.77 14.77 -0.04
N VAL A 374 4.08 14.58 0.17
CA VAL A 374 4.77 14.90 1.44
C VAL A 374 4.74 16.40 1.72
N GLU A 375 5.06 17.24 0.74
CA GLU A 375 4.98 18.71 0.85
C GLU A 375 3.54 19.20 1.07
N SER A 376 2.55 18.48 0.51
CA SER A 376 1.12 18.74 0.76
C SER A 376 0.62 18.20 2.11
N GLY A 377 1.48 17.63 2.96
CA GLY A 377 1.14 17.06 4.25
C GLY A 377 0.23 15.81 4.18
N LYS A 378 0.06 15.22 2.99
CA LYS A 378 -0.77 14.02 2.77
C LYS A 378 -0.01 12.75 3.18
N PRO A 379 -0.70 11.71 3.64
CA PRO A 379 -0.05 10.46 3.97
C PRO A 379 0.41 9.71 2.73
N VAL A 380 1.50 8.96 2.88
CA VAL A 380 2.01 8.05 1.86
C VAL A 380 2.27 6.67 2.44
N LEU A 381 1.85 5.62 1.72
CA LEU A 381 2.13 4.23 2.03
C LEU A 381 2.86 3.56 0.87
N GLY A 382 4.06 3.03 1.10
CA GLY A 382 4.83 2.26 0.13
C GLY A 382 4.77 0.76 0.42
N VAL A 383 4.53 -0.04 -0.62
CA VAL A 383 4.52 -1.51 -0.56
C VAL A 383 5.62 -2.09 -1.43
N CYS A 384 6.42 -3.01 -0.85
CA CYS A 384 7.58 -3.62 -1.48
C CYS A 384 8.52 -2.57 -2.10
N ARG A 385 8.58 -2.48 -3.43
CA ARG A 385 9.28 -1.42 -4.17
C ARG A 385 8.92 0.01 -3.70
N GLY A 386 7.68 0.25 -3.27
CA GLY A 386 7.28 1.54 -2.71
C GLY A 386 8.03 1.91 -1.42
N CYS A 387 8.38 0.93 -0.59
CA CYS A 387 9.24 1.12 0.59
C CYS A 387 10.66 1.53 0.19
N GLN A 388 11.23 0.81 -0.78
CA GLN A 388 12.56 1.09 -1.35
C GLN A 388 12.62 2.49 -1.97
N LEU A 389 11.59 2.90 -2.72
CA LEU A 389 11.52 4.22 -3.33
C LEU A 389 11.39 5.34 -2.29
N ILE A 390 10.63 5.13 -1.20
CA ILE A 390 10.60 6.05 -0.05
C ILE A 390 12.01 6.21 0.53
N ASN A 391 12.77 5.13 0.71
CA ASN A 391 14.15 5.20 1.20
C ASN A 391 15.05 6.04 0.27
N VAL A 392 14.99 5.78 -1.03
CA VAL A 392 15.75 6.51 -2.06
C VAL A 392 15.39 8.00 -2.09
N ALA A 393 14.11 8.36 -1.98
CA ALA A 393 13.66 9.75 -1.97
C ALA A 393 14.27 10.59 -0.85
N PHE A 394 14.50 9.99 0.33
CA PHE A 394 15.16 10.63 1.45
C PHE A 394 16.70 10.53 1.43
N GLY A 395 17.27 9.99 0.34
CA GLY A 395 18.71 9.92 0.09
C GLY A 395 19.38 8.64 0.62
N GLY A 396 18.62 7.57 0.84
CA GLY A 396 19.16 6.24 1.12
C GLY A 396 19.56 5.47 -0.14
N THR A 397 20.21 4.32 0.04
CA THR A 397 20.61 3.41 -1.05
C THR A 397 20.07 2.00 -0.82
N LEU A 398 20.07 1.18 -1.87
CA LEU A 398 19.56 -0.20 -1.84
C LEU A 398 20.69 -1.22 -2.03
N TYR A 399 20.45 -2.44 -1.55
CA TYR A 399 21.09 -3.64 -2.09
C TYR A 399 20.43 -3.92 -3.44
N GLN A 400 21.24 -4.11 -4.47
CA GLN A 400 20.74 -4.38 -5.83
C GLN A 400 20.29 -5.83 -5.95
N ASP A 401 20.85 -6.72 -5.14
CA ASP A 401 20.38 -8.08 -4.92
C ASP A 401 20.90 -8.64 -3.59
N ILE A 402 20.00 -8.98 -2.67
CA ILE A 402 20.31 -9.52 -1.35
C ILE A 402 21.18 -10.78 -1.46
N ALA A 403 20.89 -11.67 -2.41
CA ALA A 403 21.57 -12.95 -2.54
C ALA A 403 23.07 -12.81 -2.90
N THR A 404 23.45 -11.76 -3.63
CA THR A 404 24.84 -11.47 -4.00
C THR A 404 25.51 -10.41 -3.12
N ASP A 405 24.78 -9.35 -2.72
CA ASP A 405 25.32 -8.26 -1.90
C ASP A 405 25.39 -8.63 -0.40
N VAL A 406 24.55 -9.55 0.08
CA VAL A 406 24.47 -9.96 1.50
C VAL A 406 24.46 -11.50 1.62
N PRO A 407 25.59 -12.20 1.37
CA PRO A 407 25.64 -13.68 1.30
C PRO A 407 25.27 -14.43 2.59
N THR A 408 25.08 -13.73 3.71
CA THR A 408 24.63 -14.28 5.00
C THR A 408 23.13 -14.16 5.22
N ALA A 409 22.39 -13.45 4.35
CA ALA A 409 20.95 -13.28 4.46
C ALA A 409 20.18 -14.55 4.03
N GLY A 410 18.94 -14.68 4.50
CA GLY A 410 18.01 -15.66 3.95
C GLY A 410 17.60 -15.33 2.51
N ALA A 411 16.87 -16.25 1.88
CA ALA A 411 16.16 -15.93 0.66
C ALA A 411 14.95 -15.02 0.99
N HIS A 412 14.83 -13.88 0.32
CA HIS A 412 13.66 -12.98 0.36
C HIS A 412 12.75 -13.12 -0.89
N VAL A 413 13.14 -14.01 -1.81
CA VAL A 413 12.31 -14.52 -2.90
C VAL A 413 12.84 -15.91 -3.27
N ASN A 414 11.95 -16.84 -3.60
CA ASN A 414 12.29 -18.19 -4.02
C ASN A 414 11.24 -18.72 -5.04
N GLU A 415 11.31 -20.01 -5.38
CA GLU A 415 10.37 -20.67 -6.31
C GLU A 415 8.93 -20.75 -5.80
N ASP A 416 8.71 -20.69 -4.48
CA ASP A 416 7.36 -20.67 -3.87
C ASP A 416 6.67 -19.29 -4.05
N TYR A 417 7.46 -18.25 -4.33
CA TYR A 417 7.02 -16.89 -4.70
C TYR A 417 5.91 -16.33 -3.80
N ASP A 418 4.64 -16.35 -4.24
CA ASP A 418 3.49 -15.88 -3.47
C ASP A 418 3.25 -16.65 -2.16
N GLN A 419 3.88 -17.81 -1.98
CA GLN A 419 3.85 -18.64 -0.76
C GLN A 419 5.09 -18.46 0.13
N HIS A 420 6.16 -17.79 -0.31
CA HIS A 420 7.38 -17.61 0.48
C HIS A 420 7.16 -16.70 1.70
N ARG A 421 7.61 -17.13 2.88
CA ARG A 421 7.42 -16.46 4.19
C ARG A 421 8.71 -16.35 4.97
N HIS A 422 8.79 -15.32 5.81
CA HIS A 422 9.82 -15.18 6.84
C HIS A 422 9.30 -14.42 8.06
N ALA A 423 10.04 -14.51 9.16
CA ALA A 423 9.72 -13.79 10.40
C ALA A 423 10.32 -12.38 10.38
N ILE A 424 9.57 -11.41 10.88
CA ILE A 424 10.01 -10.05 11.16
C ILE A 424 9.93 -9.73 12.64
N HIS A 425 10.80 -8.82 13.07
CA HIS A 425 10.86 -8.25 14.41
C HIS A 425 10.61 -6.74 14.34
N PHE A 426 9.83 -6.22 15.29
CA PHE A 426 9.63 -4.77 15.50
C PHE A 426 10.63 -4.27 16.58
N PRO A 427 11.66 -3.47 16.22
CA PRO A 427 12.64 -2.99 17.18
C PRO A 427 12.05 -2.12 18.29
N ASP A 428 12.77 -1.99 19.41
CA ASP A 428 12.41 -1.05 20.47
C ASP A 428 12.29 0.39 19.92
N GLY A 429 11.14 1.03 20.17
CA GLY A 429 10.82 2.34 19.64
C GLY A 429 10.13 2.34 18.26
N SER A 430 9.91 1.17 17.64
CA SER A 430 9.04 1.02 16.48
C SER A 430 7.66 1.61 16.76
N THR A 431 7.24 2.53 15.90
CA THR A 431 5.91 3.15 15.94
C THR A 431 4.86 2.28 15.24
N LEU A 432 5.29 1.39 14.34
CA LEU A 432 4.49 0.36 13.69
C LEU A 432 4.02 -0.71 14.68
N ALA A 433 4.85 -1.08 15.66
CA ALA A 433 4.46 -1.99 16.74
C ALA A 433 3.20 -1.54 17.49
N ASN A 434 2.96 -0.23 17.61
CA ASN A 434 1.75 0.32 18.26
C ASN A 434 0.45 -0.01 17.51
N MET A 435 0.53 -0.37 16.22
CA MET A 435 -0.63 -0.85 15.44
C MET A 435 -0.95 -2.32 15.73
N PHE A 436 -0.02 -3.05 16.37
CA PHE A 436 -0.10 -4.49 16.64
C PHE A 436 0.13 -4.79 18.13
N PRO A 437 -0.74 -4.29 19.03
CA PRO A 437 -0.51 -4.38 20.47
C PRO A 437 -0.29 -5.82 20.94
N GLY A 438 0.74 -6.03 21.76
CA GLY A 438 1.14 -7.34 22.27
C GLY A 438 1.98 -8.20 21.31
N ARG A 439 2.30 -7.73 20.10
CA ARG A 439 3.19 -8.42 19.15
C ARG A 439 4.51 -7.65 18.98
N ARG A 440 5.63 -8.35 19.17
CA ARG A 440 6.98 -7.89 18.78
C ARG A 440 7.51 -8.59 17.54
N ASP A 441 7.01 -9.79 17.27
CA ASP A 441 7.41 -10.63 16.15
C ASP A 441 6.17 -11.02 15.35
N ALA A 442 6.33 -11.21 14.05
CA ALA A 442 5.26 -11.64 13.15
C ALA A 442 5.82 -12.38 11.93
N ILE A 443 4.98 -13.14 11.22
CA ILE A 443 5.34 -13.73 9.92
C ILE A 443 4.71 -12.87 8.81
N VAL A 444 5.47 -12.63 7.74
CA VAL A 444 5.02 -11.92 6.54
C VAL A 444 5.42 -12.67 5.28
N ASN A 445 4.84 -12.30 4.15
CA ASN A 445 5.30 -12.77 2.85
C ASN A 445 6.53 -12.00 2.36
N SER A 446 7.34 -12.64 1.51
CA SER A 446 8.57 -12.05 1.00
C SER A 446 8.71 -12.38 -0.48
N ILE A 447 8.70 -11.33 -1.32
CA ILE A 447 8.76 -11.44 -2.79
C ILE A 447 9.66 -10.31 -3.32
N HIS A 448 10.88 -10.22 -2.80
CA HIS A 448 11.84 -9.18 -3.18
C HIS A 448 13.28 -9.71 -3.15
N HIS A 449 14.09 -9.23 -4.09
CA HIS A 449 15.54 -9.44 -4.06
C HIS A 449 16.30 -8.12 -3.81
N GLN A 450 15.69 -6.96 -4.02
CA GLN A 450 16.20 -5.68 -3.53
C GLN A 450 15.76 -5.41 -2.09
N ALA A 451 16.56 -4.64 -1.34
CA ALA A 451 16.22 -4.16 0.01
C ALA A 451 16.98 -2.87 0.35
N VAL A 452 16.61 -2.21 1.45
CA VAL A 452 17.33 -1.03 1.95
C VAL A 452 18.71 -1.40 2.48
N LYS A 453 19.74 -0.71 1.98
CA LYS A 453 21.17 -0.86 2.37
C LYS A 453 21.61 0.28 3.27
N THR A 454 21.42 1.51 2.80
CA THR A 454 21.66 2.72 3.60
C THR A 454 20.31 3.39 3.84
N LEU A 455 19.97 3.61 5.11
CA LEU A 455 18.74 4.27 5.49
C LEU A 455 18.78 5.76 5.12
N GLY A 456 17.72 6.25 4.46
CA GLY A 456 17.55 7.65 4.09
C GLY A 456 17.42 8.59 5.30
N ARG A 457 17.61 9.89 5.04
CA ARG A 457 17.58 10.92 6.09
C ARG A 457 16.21 11.03 6.74
N ASP A 458 16.19 11.25 8.05
CA ASP A 458 14.97 11.39 8.86
C ASP A 458 14.00 10.19 8.80
N LEU A 459 14.45 9.03 8.31
CA LEU A 459 13.75 7.75 8.43
C LEU A 459 14.12 7.03 9.74
N ASN A 460 13.16 6.29 10.28
CA ASN A 460 13.38 5.23 11.27
C ASN A 460 13.19 3.86 10.61
N ILE A 461 13.87 2.85 11.14
CA ILE A 461 13.56 1.43 10.91
C ILE A 461 12.38 1.07 11.81
N GLU A 462 11.35 0.47 11.23
CA GLU A 462 10.10 0.13 11.91
C GLU A 462 9.92 -1.40 12.06
N ALA A 463 10.52 -2.18 11.16
CA ALA A 463 10.63 -3.63 11.22
C ALA A 463 11.91 -4.11 10.53
N VAL A 464 12.44 -5.26 10.96
CA VAL A 464 13.54 -5.98 10.31
C VAL A 464 13.22 -7.47 10.18
N SER A 465 13.79 -8.14 9.20
CA SER A 465 13.83 -9.59 9.10
C SER A 465 14.55 -10.18 10.32
N ALA A 466 13.92 -11.14 10.98
CA ALA A 466 14.39 -11.68 12.26
C ALA A 466 15.61 -12.61 12.13
N SER A 467 15.87 -13.15 10.92
CA SER A 467 16.98 -14.06 10.64
C SER A 467 18.31 -13.35 10.36
N ASP A 468 18.26 -12.19 9.72
CA ASP A 468 19.40 -11.56 9.05
C ASP A 468 19.45 -10.03 9.18
N GLY A 469 18.41 -9.40 9.74
CA GLY A 469 18.37 -7.97 10.00
C GLY A 469 18.12 -7.09 8.78
N ILE A 470 17.76 -7.66 7.62
CA ILE A 470 17.32 -6.89 6.45
C ILE A 470 16.14 -5.99 6.84
N ILE A 471 16.13 -4.73 6.38
CA ILE A 471 15.12 -3.73 6.76
C ILE A 471 13.81 -4.01 6.02
N GLU A 472 12.76 -4.28 6.80
CA GLU A 472 11.44 -4.70 6.29
C GLU A 472 10.38 -3.60 6.38
N ALA A 473 10.57 -2.58 7.22
CA ALA A 473 9.73 -1.38 7.21
C ALA A 473 10.50 -0.13 7.61
N VAL A 474 10.10 1.01 7.03
CA VAL A 474 10.66 2.34 7.33
C VAL A 474 9.56 3.38 7.54
N ARG A 475 9.83 4.43 8.32
CA ARG A 475 8.93 5.57 8.49
C ARG A 475 9.68 6.90 8.51
N TYR A 476 9.21 7.88 7.76
CA TYR A 476 9.71 9.25 7.80
C TYR A 476 9.13 10.00 9.00
N ARG A 477 10.02 10.54 9.85
CA ARG A 477 9.68 11.12 11.15
C ARG A 477 9.00 12.49 11.07
N ARG A 478 9.12 13.20 9.94
CA ARG A 478 8.70 14.60 9.82
C ARG A 478 7.33 14.78 9.14
N ALA A 479 6.62 13.69 8.88
CA ALA A 479 5.25 13.69 8.39
C ALA A 479 4.36 12.82 9.30
N PRO A 480 3.05 13.10 9.40
CA PRO A 480 2.14 12.31 10.24
C PRO A 480 2.14 10.82 9.87
N PHE A 481 2.16 10.50 8.57
CA PHE A 481 2.25 9.12 8.08
C PHE A 481 2.91 9.07 6.70
N VAL A 482 4.20 8.73 6.67
CA VAL A 482 4.92 8.35 5.45
C VAL A 482 5.70 7.10 5.80
N MET A 483 5.23 5.95 5.32
CA MET A 483 5.67 4.64 5.78
C MET A 483 5.83 3.70 4.59
N GLY A 484 6.89 2.89 4.61
CA GLY A 484 7.12 1.79 3.68
C GLY A 484 7.12 0.45 4.41
N VAL A 485 6.53 -0.57 3.80
CA VAL A 485 6.66 -1.98 4.18
C VAL A 485 7.17 -2.78 2.98
N GLN A 486 8.07 -3.71 3.20
CA GLN A 486 8.78 -4.45 2.15
C GLN A 486 8.03 -5.74 1.75
N TRP A 487 7.21 -6.29 2.65
CA TRP A 487 6.22 -7.33 2.35
C TRP A 487 5.01 -6.78 1.59
N HIS A 488 4.13 -7.68 1.14
CA HIS A 488 2.92 -7.39 0.36
C HIS A 488 1.64 -7.62 1.21
N PRO A 489 1.16 -6.62 1.97
CA PRO A 489 -0.02 -6.73 2.83
C PRO A 489 -1.32 -7.07 2.08
N GLU A 490 -1.38 -6.81 0.77
CA GLU A 490 -2.50 -7.15 -0.10
C GLU A 490 -2.72 -8.66 -0.28
N PHE A 491 -1.70 -9.49 -0.03
CA PHE A 491 -1.83 -10.95 -0.06
C PHE A 491 -2.11 -11.55 1.33
N HIS A 492 -2.11 -10.73 2.38
CA HIS A 492 -2.43 -11.16 3.75
C HIS A 492 -3.95 -11.22 3.94
N ARG A 493 -4.57 -12.38 3.64
CA ARG A 493 -6.00 -12.60 3.91
C ARG A 493 -6.31 -12.40 5.40
N ALA A 494 -7.22 -11.48 5.70
CA ALA A 494 -7.70 -11.24 7.05
C ALA A 494 -8.23 -12.53 7.69
N GLY A 495 -7.69 -12.90 8.86
CA GLY A 495 -8.11 -14.06 9.64
C GLY A 495 -7.33 -15.37 9.41
N GLY A 496 -6.32 -15.40 8.54
CA GLY A 496 -5.35 -16.51 8.53
C GLY A 496 -4.48 -16.49 9.80
N PRO A 497 -4.23 -17.64 10.46
CA PRO A 497 -3.52 -17.66 11.75
C PRO A 497 -2.01 -17.44 11.67
N GLU A 498 -1.44 -17.48 10.45
CA GLU A 498 0.01 -17.49 10.23
C GLU A 498 0.58 -16.08 9.95
N LEU A 499 -0.08 -15.28 9.11
CA LEU A 499 0.45 -14.00 8.65
C LEU A 499 -0.02 -12.81 9.51
N LEU A 500 0.82 -11.77 9.56
CA LEU A 500 0.47 -10.49 10.15
C LEU A 500 -0.80 -9.92 9.52
N ASP A 501 -1.90 -9.84 10.27
CA ASP A 501 -3.07 -9.06 9.86
C ASP A 501 -2.67 -7.60 9.64
N CYS A 502 -2.58 -7.17 8.38
CA CYS A 502 -2.17 -5.83 7.99
C CYS A 502 -3.33 -4.81 8.00
N THR A 503 -4.51 -5.21 8.47
CA THR A 503 -5.68 -4.31 8.61
C THR A 503 -5.37 -3.04 9.43
N PRO A 504 -4.70 -3.08 10.60
CA PRO A 504 -4.33 -1.88 11.37
C PRO A 504 -3.43 -0.88 10.63
N LEU A 505 -2.59 -1.35 9.70
CA LEU A 505 -1.72 -0.51 8.87
C LEU A 505 -2.55 0.32 7.88
N LEU A 506 -3.46 -0.34 7.15
CA LEU A 506 -4.39 0.33 6.23
C LEU A 506 -5.31 1.30 6.97
N ASP A 507 -5.87 0.89 8.12
CA ASP A 507 -6.74 1.74 8.92
C ASP A 507 -6.02 2.97 9.49
N THR A 508 -4.74 2.84 9.85
CA THR A 508 -3.92 3.98 10.28
C THR A 508 -3.65 4.94 9.12
N PHE A 509 -3.29 4.43 7.94
CA PHE A 509 -3.10 5.24 6.73
C PHE A 509 -4.39 6.02 6.36
N LEU A 510 -5.54 5.33 6.30
CA LEU A 510 -6.82 5.93 5.95
C LEU A 510 -7.36 6.89 7.04
N ARG A 511 -7.07 6.64 8.31
CA ARG A 511 -7.36 7.58 9.40
C ARG A 511 -6.59 8.89 9.20
N VAL A 512 -5.28 8.81 8.95
CA VAL A 512 -4.46 10.02 8.71
C VAL A 512 -4.90 10.73 7.43
N ALA A 513 -5.25 10.01 6.36
CA ALA A 513 -5.79 10.61 5.13
C ALA A 513 -7.05 11.44 5.39
N ARG A 514 -7.91 11.00 6.32
CA ARG A 514 -9.11 11.73 6.75
C ARG A 514 -8.77 12.96 7.60
N GLU A 515 -7.68 12.92 8.37
CA GLU A 515 -7.21 14.01 9.22
C GLU A 515 -6.51 15.13 8.41
N THR A 516 -5.69 14.76 7.42
CA THR A 516 -4.85 15.69 6.61
C THR A 516 -5.49 16.12 5.28
N ARG A 517 -6.80 15.97 5.12
CA ARG A 517 -7.48 16.20 3.83
C ARG A 517 -7.70 17.68 3.45
N PHE A 518 -7.59 18.59 4.42
CA PHE A 518 -7.92 20.02 4.27
C PHE A 518 -6.70 20.89 3.96
#